data_AF-A0A817HHH2-F1
#
_entry.id   AF-A0A817HHH2-F1
#
_cell.length_a   1.000
_cell.length_b   1.000
_cell.length_c   1.000
_cell.angle_alpha   90.00
_cell.angle_beta   90.00
_cell.angle_gamma   90.00
#
_symmetry.space_group_name_H-M   'P 1'
#
loop_
_entity.id
_entity.type
_entity.pdbx_description
1 polymer ?
#
loop_
_entity_poly.entity_id
_entity_poly.type
_entity_poly.pdbx_seq_one_letter_code
_entity_poly.pdbx_strand_id
1 'polypeptide(L)' 'MASSNIVQGEQNDNLTMLNKFIQTAADDAERVSYYSKRAKVLFDMKKWTDVMIDIEFLEKNQALDDDLLTIK' A
#
# COMPACT_ATOMS: atom_id res chain seq x y z
N MET A 1 24.85 8.65 8.68
CA MET A 1 23.87 7.53 8.76
C MET A 1 22.53 7.97 9.38
N ALA A 2 22.03 9.18 9.07
CA ALA A 2 20.76 9.69 9.66
C ALA A 2 19.52 9.45 8.76
N SER A 3 19.72 9.21 7.46
CA SER A 3 18.63 9.13 6.48
C SER A 3 17.73 7.91 6.65
N SER A 4 18.24 6.79 7.17
CA SER A 4 17.47 5.54 7.31
C SER A 4 16.33 5.64 8.32
N ASN A 5 16.52 6.38 9.42
CA ASN A 5 15.49 6.52 10.46
C ASN A 5 14.39 7.50 10.06
N ILE A 6 14.75 8.53 9.28
CA ILE A 6 13.78 9.51 8.77
C ILE A 6 12.86 8.85 7.75
N VAL A 7 13.43 8.10 6.79
CA VAL A 7 12.65 7.38 5.76
C VAL A 7 11.71 6.35 6.39
N GLN A 8 12.16 5.61 7.41
CA GLN A 8 11.28 4.68 8.13
C GLN A 8 10.16 5.38 8.89
N GLY A 9 10.41 6.56 9.47
CA GLY A 9 9.38 7.38 10.11
C GLY A 9 8.30 7.81 9.12
N GLU A 10 8.72 8.38 7.98
CA GLU A 10 7.82 8.82 6.91
C GLU A 10 6.98 7.66 6.34
N GLN A 11 7.59 6.48 6.14
CA GLN A 11 6.87 5.29 5.68
C GLN A 11 5.82 4.82 6.69
N ASN A 12 6.10 4.86 7.99
CA ASN A 12 5.15 4.49 9.04
C ASN A 12 3.97 5.49 9.14
N ASP A 13 4.26 6.78 9.00
CA ASP A 13 3.23 7.82 8.98
C ASP A 13 2.33 7.67 7.75
N ASN A 14 2.93 7.38 6.58
CA ASN A 14 2.22 7.13 5.33
C ASN A 14 1.31 5.90 5.44
N LEU A 15 1.79 4.78 6.01
CA LEU A 15 0.95 3.61 6.30
C LEU A 15 -0.22 3.96 7.23
N THR A 16 0.03 4.74 8.27
CA THR A 16 -1.03 5.16 9.21
C THR A 16 -2.11 5.98 8.50
N MET A 17 -1.71 6.89 7.62
CA MET A 17 -2.62 7.72 6.84
C MET A 17 -3.42 6.90 5.82
N LEU A 18 -2.76 5.99 5.09
CA LEU A 18 -3.41 5.11 4.12
C LEU A 18 -4.42 4.17 4.79
N ASN A 19 -4.11 3.64 5.97
CA ASN A 19 -5.06 2.84 6.74
C ASN A 19 -6.33 3.62 7.10
N LYS A 20 -6.20 4.90 7.48
CA LYS A 20 -7.36 5.76 7.73
C LYS A 20 -8.16 5.99 6.46
N PHE A 21 -7.49 6.29 5.35
CA PHE A 21 -8.17 6.52 4.06
C PHE A 21 -8.89 5.29 3.53
N ILE A 22 -8.35 4.09 3.71
CA ILE A 22 -9.05 2.84 3.38
C ILE A 22 -10.33 2.69 4.20
N GLN A 23 -10.28 3.03 5.49
CA GLN A 23 -11.45 2.95 6.39
C GLN A 23 -12.52 4.00 6.07
N THR A 24 -12.11 5.17 5.58
CA THR A 24 -13.01 6.30 5.29
C THR A 24 -13.34 6.48 3.81
N ALA A 25 -12.86 5.60 2.93
CA ALA A 25 -13.09 5.69 1.48
C ALA A 25 -14.59 5.73 1.17
N ALA A 26 -15.00 6.68 0.34
CA ALA A 26 -16.40 6.90 0.02
C ALA A 26 -16.96 5.84 -0.94
N ASP A 27 -16.10 5.29 -1.79
CA ASP A 27 -16.42 4.24 -2.75
C ASP A 27 -15.27 3.24 -2.91
N ASP A 28 -15.55 2.18 -3.66
CA ASP A 28 -14.58 1.10 -3.89
C ASP A 28 -13.42 1.54 -4.79
N ALA A 29 -13.60 2.54 -5.67
CA ALA A 29 -12.54 3.03 -6.54
C ALA A 29 -11.48 3.83 -5.75
N GLU A 30 -11.91 4.69 -4.83
CA GLU A 30 -11.03 5.35 -3.86
C GLU A 30 -10.32 4.31 -2.99
N ARG A 31 -11.07 3.33 -2.47
CA ARG A 31 -10.51 2.28 -1.62
C ARG A 31 -9.40 1.52 -2.36
N VAL A 32 -9.65 1.09 -3.58
CA VAL A 32 -8.67 0.45 -4.47
C VAL A 32 -7.42 1.32 -4.67
N SER A 33 -7.59 2.62 -4.91
CA SER A 33 -6.46 3.56 -5.05
C SER A 33 -5.58 3.57 -3.79
N TYR A 34 -6.19 3.56 -2.60
CA TYR A 34 -5.45 3.53 -1.34
C TYR A 34 -4.76 2.20 -1.08
N TYR A 35 -5.38 1.06 -1.42
CA TYR A 35 -4.73 -0.26 -1.35
C TYR A 35 -3.51 -0.35 -2.27
N SER A 36 -3.59 0.16 -3.51
CA SER A 36 -2.44 0.20 -4.42
C SER A 36 -1.28 1.03 -3.85
N LYS A 37 -1.58 2.21 -3.31
CA LYS A 37 -0.56 3.05 -2.64
C LYS A 37 0.05 2.37 -1.42
N ARG A 38 -0.77 1.68 -0.61
CA ARG A 38 -0.31 0.95 0.57
C ARG A 38 0.58 -0.23 0.20
N ALA A 39 0.24 -0.98 -0.84
CA ALA A 39 1.08 -2.06 -1.37
C ALA A 39 2.48 -1.55 -1.74
N LYS A 40 2.60 -0.40 -2.44
CA LYS A 40 3.90 0.19 -2.80
C LYS A 40 4.73 0.57 -1.56
N VAL A 41 4.12 1.21 -0.56
CA VAL A 41 4.81 1.56 0.70
C VAL A 41 5.25 0.31 1.48
N LEU A 42 4.38 -0.70 1.56
CA LEU A 42 4.70 -1.97 2.21
C LEU A 42 5.84 -2.72 1.50
N PHE A 43 5.89 -2.64 0.17
CA PHE A 43 6.96 -3.20 -0.65
C PHE A 43 8.30 -2.55 -0.31
N ASP A 44 8.36 -1.22 -0.26
CA ASP A 44 9.57 -0.47 0.11
C ASP A 44 10.05 -0.81 1.53
N MET A 45 9.11 -1.12 2.43
CA MET A 45 9.38 -1.57 3.79
C MET A 45 9.70 -3.07 3.90
N LYS A 46 9.69 -3.82 2.80
CA LYS A 46 9.88 -5.28 2.74
C LYS A 46 8.87 -6.07 3.57
N LYS A 47 7.65 -5.54 3.73
CA LYS A 47 6.53 -6.20 4.43
C LYS A 47 5.72 -7.06 3.47
N TRP A 48 6.36 -8.10 2.92
CA TRP A 48 5.82 -8.88 1.80
C TRP A 48 4.46 -9.53 2.06
N THR A 49 4.21 -10.03 3.27
CA THR A 49 2.91 -10.62 3.62
C THR A 49 1.78 -9.61 3.49
N ASP A 50 2.00 -8.37 3.96
CA ASP A 50 1.01 -7.30 3.87
C ASP A 50 0.82 -6.83 2.41
N VAL A 51 1.89 -6.81 1.62
CA VAL A 51 1.82 -6.53 0.17
C VAL A 51 0.93 -7.54 -0.53
N MET A 52 1.08 -8.83 -0.23
CA MET A 52 0.28 -9.88 -0.85
C MET A 52 -1.20 -9.76 -0.49
N ILE A 53 -1.53 -9.39 0.74
CA ILE A 53 -2.91 -9.10 1.15
C ILE A 53 -3.51 -7.97 0.30
N ASP A 54 -2.74 -6.90 0.06
CA ASP A 54 -3.19 -5.77 -0.75
C ASP A 54 -3.34 -6.14 -2.22
N ILE A 55 -2.40 -6.93 -2.77
CA ILE A 55 -2.47 -7.45 -4.14
C ILE A 55 -3.70 -8.35 -4.33
N GLU A 56 -3.98 -9.26 -3.40
CA GLU A 56 -5.17 -10.12 -3.47
C GLU A 56 -6.47 -9.31 -3.47
N PHE A 57 -6.52 -8.22 -2.70
CA PHE A 57 -7.66 -7.31 -2.73
C PHE A 57 -7.78 -6.63 -4.09
N LEU A 58 -6.69 -6.12 -4.65
CA LEU A 58 -6.68 -5.45 -5.95
C LEU A 58 -7.07 -6.39 -7.10
N GLU A 59 -6.60 -7.64 -7.08
CA GLU A 59 -6.97 -8.66 -8.06
C GLU A 59 -8.47 -8.95 -8.07
N LYS A 60 -9.06 -9.12 -6.87
CA LYS A 60 -10.51 -9.33 -6.72
C LYS A 60 -11.33 -8.17 -7.26
N ASN A 61 -10.78 -6.96 -7.23
CA ASN A 61 -11.41 -5.75 -7.74
C ASN A 61 -10.99 -5.39 -9.17
N GLN A 62 -10.26 -6.29 -9.87
CA GLN A 62 -9.77 -6.08 -11.24
C GLN A 62 -8.96 -4.79 -11.42
N ALA A 63 -8.22 -4.39 -10.37
CA ALA A 63 -7.54 -3.11 -10.30
C ALA A 63 -6.06 -3.23 -9.95
N LEU A 64 -5.44 -4.35 -10.34
CA LEU A 64 -4.01 -4.55 -10.18
C LEU A 64 -3.27 -3.66 -11.18
N ASP A 65 -2.38 -2.81 -10.66
CA ASP A 65 -1.51 -1.92 -11.44
C ASP A 65 -0.33 -2.71 -12.03
N ASP A 66 0.14 -2.36 -13.23
CA ASP A 66 1.23 -3.07 -13.93
C ASP A 66 2.53 -3.07 -13.10
N ASP A 67 2.77 -2.01 -12.33
CA ASP A 67 3.89 -1.94 -11.38
C ASP A 67 3.82 -3.04 -10.32
N LEU A 68 2.62 -3.36 -9.84
CA LEU A 68 2.40 -4.36 -8.79
C LEU A 68 2.39 -5.80 -9.36
N LEU A 69 2.15 -5.97 -10.66
CA LEU A 69 2.31 -7.28 -11.33
C LEU A 69 3.75 -7.79 -11.26
N THR A 70 4.75 -6.89 -11.28
CA THR A 70 6.16 -7.27 -11.21
C THR A 70 6.61 -7.76 -9.83
N ILE A 71 5.77 -7.54 -8.80
CA ILE A 71 6.02 -7.92 -7.41
C ILE A 71 5.53 -9.35 -7.12
N LYS A 72 4.58 -9.85 -7.90
CA LYS A 72 3.92 -11.16 -7.74
C LYS A 72 4.81 -12.31 -8.23
#